data_AF-A0A832QBC3-F1
#
_entry.id   AF-A0A832QBC3-F1
#
_cell.length_a   1.000
_cell.length_b   1.000
_cell.length_c   1.000
_cell.angle_alpha   90.00
_cell.angle_beta   90.00
_cell.angle_gamma   90.00
#
_symmetry.space_group_name_H-M   'P 1'
#
loop_
_entity.id
_entity.type
_entity.pdbx_description
1 polymer ?
#
loop_
_entity_poly.entity_id
_entity_poly.type
_entity_poly.pdbx_seq_one_letter_code
_entity_poly.pdbx_strand_id
1 'polypeptide(L)'
;TNINHQYSKSFEFEKDFNNYVHKYITNNINYFSFLRPWKEIKIAYEFSKHKKYFSAFRSCNRGSKENIWCCTCPKCLFVYIILAPFLEHSELIQIFGKDLLDDENLLPIFKKLIGETSIKPFECVGTIEEVKYALDLLRKKEKKFPALLKYYLEKYPNEKIHTNPLTYYNKENLLPLEFERMIKNDSK
;
A
#
# COMPACT_ATOMS: atom_id res chain seq x y z
N THR A 1 -2.92 -14.91 -21.44
CA THR A 1 -3.08 -16.02 -20.47
C THR A 1 -3.59 -15.44 -19.15
N ASN A 2 -4.67 -15.98 -18.59
CA ASN A 2 -5.26 -15.47 -17.33
C ASN A 2 -4.48 -15.89 -16.08
N ILE A 3 -3.45 -16.73 -16.22
CA ILE A 3 -2.57 -17.18 -15.13
C ILE A 3 -1.21 -16.51 -15.31
N ASN A 4 -0.78 -15.77 -14.29
CA ASN A 4 0.54 -15.16 -14.20
C ASN A 4 1.04 -15.20 -12.74
N HIS A 5 2.20 -14.60 -12.47
CA HIS A 5 2.82 -14.58 -11.13
C HIS A 5 2.00 -13.86 -10.03
N GLN A 6 0.85 -13.27 -10.37
CA GLN A 6 -0.09 -12.64 -9.43
C GLN A 6 -1.38 -13.45 -9.26
N TYR A 7 -1.58 -14.56 -9.98
CA TYR A 7 -2.81 -15.36 -9.89
C TYR A 7 -3.07 -15.83 -8.46
N SER A 8 -2.04 -16.24 -7.71
CA SER A 8 -2.18 -16.64 -6.29
C SER A 8 -2.67 -15.54 -5.34
N LYS A 9 -2.73 -14.29 -5.79
CA LYS A 9 -3.27 -13.14 -5.03
C LYS A 9 -4.68 -12.77 -5.48
N SER A 10 -5.25 -13.43 -6.48
CA SER A 10 -6.60 -13.15 -6.96
C SER A 10 -7.65 -13.75 -6.01
N PHE A 11 -8.86 -13.20 -6.07
CA PHE A 11 -10.02 -13.81 -5.39
C PHE A 11 -10.45 -15.12 -6.07
N GLU A 12 -10.18 -15.27 -7.37
CA GLU A 12 -10.40 -16.50 -8.11
C GLU A 12 -9.57 -17.65 -7.53
N PHE A 13 -8.26 -17.45 -7.33
CA PHE A 13 -7.41 -18.46 -6.70
C PHE A 13 -7.86 -18.80 -5.29
N GLU A 14 -8.26 -17.79 -4.50
CA GLU A 14 -8.76 -18.01 -3.14
C GLU A 14 -9.98 -18.94 -3.14
N LYS A 15 -10.95 -18.74 -4.06
CA LYS A 15 -12.10 -19.64 -4.23
C LYS A 15 -11.69 -21.03 -4.73
N ASP A 16 -10.85 -21.10 -5.76
CA ASP A 16 -10.43 -22.36 -6.37
C ASP A 16 -9.68 -23.23 -5.35
N PHE A 17 -8.83 -22.62 -4.52
CA PHE A 17 -8.09 -23.31 -3.48
C PHE A 17 -9.02 -23.83 -2.38
N ASN A 18 -9.98 -23.05 -1.89
CA ASN A 18 -10.98 -23.55 -0.93
C ASN A 18 -11.77 -24.72 -1.51
N ASN A 19 -12.24 -24.60 -2.75
CA ASN A 19 -12.97 -25.67 -3.43
C ASN A 19 -12.15 -26.96 -3.50
N TYR A 20 -10.85 -26.85 -3.80
CA TYR A 20 -9.94 -27.99 -3.82
C TYR A 20 -9.75 -28.61 -2.42
N VAL A 21 -9.45 -27.79 -1.41
CA VAL A 21 -9.23 -28.23 -0.02
C VAL A 21 -10.47 -28.93 0.52
N HIS A 22 -11.66 -28.34 0.35
CA HIS A 22 -12.92 -28.95 0.78
C HIS A 22 -13.22 -30.25 0.06
N LYS A 23 -12.98 -30.32 -1.25
CA LYS A 23 -13.30 -31.51 -2.03
C LYS A 23 -12.36 -32.69 -1.76
N TYR A 24 -11.07 -32.43 -1.56
CA TYR A 24 -10.04 -33.49 -1.60
C TYR A 24 -9.21 -33.62 -0.32
N ILE A 25 -9.28 -32.67 0.62
CA ILE A 25 -8.45 -32.68 1.83
C ILE A 25 -9.32 -32.66 3.10
N THR A 26 -10.04 -31.57 3.36
CA THR A 26 -10.87 -31.40 4.56
C THR A 26 -11.85 -30.23 4.43
N ASN A 27 -13.02 -30.37 5.07
CA ASN A 27 -14.00 -29.29 5.20
C ASN A 27 -13.77 -28.39 6.42
N ASN A 28 -12.73 -28.66 7.22
CA ASN A 28 -12.49 -27.94 8.49
C ASN A 28 -11.49 -26.78 8.36
N ILE A 29 -10.96 -26.51 7.17
CA ILE A 29 -9.97 -25.46 6.93
C ILE A 29 -10.50 -24.54 5.84
N ASN A 30 -10.51 -23.23 6.13
CA ASN A 30 -10.81 -22.18 5.16
C ASN A 30 -9.55 -21.38 4.87
N TYR A 31 -9.30 -21.10 3.59
CA TYR A 31 -8.20 -20.26 3.13
C TYR A 31 -8.73 -18.88 2.74
N PHE A 32 -8.22 -17.82 3.33
CA PHE A 32 -8.65 -16.46 2.98
C PHE A 32 -7.55 -15.45 3.28
N SER A 33 -7.60 -14.31 2.61
CA SER A 33 -6.77 -13.16 2.95
C SER A 33 -7.52 -12.23 3.88
N PHE A 34 -7.07 -12.14 5.14
CA PHE A 34 -7.69 -11.32 6.18
C PHE A 34 -7.83 -9.84 5.76
N LEU A 35 -6.85 -9.31 5.03
CA LEU A 35 -6.78 -7.91 4.61
C LEU A 35 -7.39 -7.65 3.22
N ARG A 36 -7.90 -8.67 2.50
CA ARG A 36 -8.50 -8.51 1.17
C ARG A 36 -9.60 -7.45 1.09
N PRO A 37 -10.42 -7.22 2.13
CA PRO A 37 -11.40 -6.15 2.10
C PRO A 37 -10.80 -4.74 2.00
N TRP A 38 -9.55 -4.54 2.42
CA TRP A 38 -8.93 -3.22 2.49
C TRP A 38 -8.07 -2.89 1.27
N LYS A 39 -7.90 -1.58 1.05
CA LYS A 39 -6.86 -1.01 0.20
C LYS A 39 -5.54 -0.90 0.99
N GLU A 40 -4.41 -0.83 0.29
CA GLU A 40 -3.07 -0.68 0.90
C GLU A 40 -2.98 0.57 1.78
N ILE A 41 -3.64 1.68 1.39
CA ILE A 41 -3.65 2.89 2.22
C ILE A 41 -4.36 2.69 3.58
N LYS A 42 -5.40 1.86 3.63
CA LYS A 42 -6.08 1.51 4.88
C LYS A 42 -5.20 0.61 5.73
N ILE A 43 -4.51 -0.35 5.11
CA ILE A 43 -3.50 -1.18 5.79
C ILE A 43 -2.38 -0.30 6.36
N ALA A 44 -1.90 0.69 5.61
CA ALA A 44 -0.88 1.64 6.06
C ALA A 44 -1.35 2.49 7.25
N TYR A 45 -2.60 2.97 7.21
CA TYR A 45 -3.23 3.69 8.31
C TYR A 45 -3.37 2.83 9.58
N GLU A 46 -3.75 1.56 9.47
CA GLU A 46 -3.80 0.67 10.63
C GLU A 46 -2.40 0.32 11.13
N PHE A 47 -1.46 0.04 10.22
CA PHE A 47 -0.08 -0.28 10.57
C PHE A 47 0.64 0.85 11.29
N SER A 48 0.34 2.12 10.97
CA SER A 48 0.94 3.29 11.61
C SER A 48 0.70 3.34 13.13
N LYS A 49 -0.39 2.71 13.60
CA LYS A 49 -0.73 2.60 15.02
C LYS A 49 0.15 1.58 15.77
N HIS A 50 0.91 0.75 15.06
CA HIS A 50 1.69 -0.35 15.60
C HIS A 50 3.21 -0.10 15.58
N LYS A 51 3.65 1.01 16.18
CA LYS A 51 5.05 1.48 16.19
C LYS A 51 6.09 0.43 16.61
N LYS A 52 5.71 -0.52 17.48
CA LYS A 52 6.58 -1.64 17.91
C LYS A 52 7.13 -2.49 16.77
N TYR A 53 6.50 -2.47 15.59
CA TYR A 53 6.95 -3.24 14.42
C TYR A 53 7.79 -2.43 13.43
N PHE A 54 8.02 -1.13 13.66
CA PHE A 54 8.71 -0.26 12.70
C PHE A 54 10.15 -0.68 12.42
N SER A 55 10.82 -1.32 13.38
CA SER A 55 12.18 -1.84 13.21
C SER A 55 12.24 -3.19 12.45
N ALA A 56 11.12 -3.92 12.36
CA ALA A 56 11.07 -5.27 11.82
C ALA A 56 10.41 -5.35 10.43
N PHE A 57 9.55 -4.41 10.06
CA PHE A 57 8.86 -4.46 8.78
C PHE A 57 9.79 -4.08 7.61
N ARG A 58 9.82 -4.93 6.59
CA ARG A 58 10.53 -4.68 5.33
C ARG A 58 9.72 -5.30 4.20
N SER A 59 9.55 -4.56 3.10
CA SER A 59 8.93 -5.10 1.87
C SER A 59 9.74 -4.80 0.61
N CYS A 60 10.93 -4.19 0.77
CA CYS A 60 11.84 -3.89 -0.34
C CYS A 60 12.42 -5.17 -0.95
N ASN A 61 12.16 -5.40 -2.24
CA ASN A 61 12.73 -6.55 -2.94
C ASN A 61 14.25 -6.42 -3.14
N ARG A 62 14.73 -5.23 -3.50
CA ARG A 62 16.16 -4.98 -3.81
C ARG A 62 17.06 -5.12 -2.59
N GLY A 63 16.60 -4.70 -1.41
CA GLY A 63 17.35 -4.79 -0.15
C GLY A 63 16.97 -5.98 0.73
N SER A 64 16.21 -6.94 0.18
CA SER A 64 15.68 -8.08 0.95
C SER A 64 16.77 -8.97 1.54
N LYS A 65 17.87 -9.18 0.81
CA LYS A 65 18.99 -10.04 1.24
C LYS A 65 19.75 -9.45 2.43
N GLU A 66 19.89 -8.13 2.44
CA GLU A 66 20.55 -7.38 3.51
C GLU A 66 19.56 -6.92 4.59
N ASN A 67 18.27 -7.20 4.41
CA ASN A 67 17.20 -6.83 5.33
C ASN A 67 17.06 -5.30 5.52
N ILE A 68 17.24 -4.54 4.44
CA ILE A 68 17.22 -3.07 4.40
C ILE A 68 16.18 -2.50 3.45
N TRP A 69 15.81 -1.23 3.67
CA TRP A 69 15.19 -0.40 2.66
C TRP A 69 16.27 0.17 1.73
N CYS A 70 16.27 -0.23 0.45
CA CYS A 70 17.26 0.31 -0.50
C CYS A 70 17.03 1.79 -0.85
N CYS A 71 15.83 2.31 -0.52
CA CYS A 71 15.45 3.72 -0.67
C CYS A 71 15.65 4.31 -2.08
N THR A 72 15.72 3.45 -3.10
CA THR A 72 15.95 3.82 -4.51
C THR A 72 15.05 3.05 -5.47
N CYS A 73 14.01 2.37 -4.96
CA CYS A 73 13.10 1.56 -5.76
C CYS A 73 11.63 2.00 -5.61
N PRO A 74 10.76 1.65 -6.59
CA PRO A 74 9.35 1.99 -6.55
C PRO A 74 8.64 1.52 -5.28
N LYS A 75 9.01 0.34 -4.75
CA LYS A 75 8.40 -0.19 -3.52
C LYS A 75 8.74 0.64 -2.28
N CYS A 76 10.00 1.07 -2.12
CA CYS A 76 10.38 1.92 -0.98
C CYS A 76 9.61 3.24 -1.03
N LEU A 77 9.61 3.89 -2.20
CA LEU A 77 8.94 5.18 -2.38
C LEU A 77 7.42 5.05 -2.19
N PHE A 78 6.80 4.00 -2.74
CA PHE A 78 5.38 3.73 -2.54
C PHE A 78 5.03 3.58 -1.06
N VAL A 79 5.75 2.74 -0.31
CA VAL A 79 5.49 2.51 1.13
C VAL A 79 5.69 3.79 1.93
N TYR A 80 6.72 4.58 1.61
CA TYR A 80 6.93 5.88 2.22
C TYR A 80 5.73 6.81 1.99
N ILE A 81 5.28 6.93 0.74
CA ILE A 81 4.14 7.79 0.36
C ILE A 81 2.87 7.42 1.12
N ILE A 82 2.50 6.13 1.19
CA ILE A 82 1.26 5.71 1.85
C ILE A 82 1.32 5.80 3.38
N LEU A 83 2.51 5.77 3.98
CA LEU A 83 2.69 5.94 5.42
C LEU A 83 2.79 7.40 5.85
N ALA A 84 3.34 8.27 5.00
CA ALA A 84 3.65 9.65 5.35
C ALA A 84 2.47 10.47 5.91
N PRO A 85 1.22 10.31 5.44
CA PRO A 85 0.08 11.01 6.02
C PRO A 85 -0.17 10.66 7.50
N PHE A 86 0.25 9.48 7.94
CA PHE A 86 -0.13 8.89 9.24
C PHE A 86 1.02 8.85 10.24
N LEU A 87 2.23 9.18 9.82
CA LEU A 87 3.44 9.17 10.64
C LEU A 87 4.07 10.56 10.70
N GLU A 88 4.79 10.84 11.79
CA GLU A 88 5.62 12.03 11.86
C GLU A 88 6.88 11.86 11.01
N HIS A 89 7.43 12.98 10.54
CA HIS A 89 8.64 12.98 9.71
C HIS A 89 9.78 12.19 10.36
N SER A 90 10.01 12.38 11.66
CA SER A 90 11.04 11.67 12.41
C SER A 90 10.85 10.14 12.42
N GLU A 91 9.61 9.65 12.41
CA GLU A 91 9.30 8.22 12.35
C GLU A 91 9.60 7.66 10.97
N LEU A 92 9.29 8.40 9.90
CA LEU A 92 9.67 8.04 8.54
C LEU A 92 11.19 7.97 8.40
N ILE A 93 11.92 8.95 8.95
CA ILE A 93 13.39 8.92 8.94
C ILE A 93 13.93 7.73 9.74
N GLN A 94 13.33 7.39 10.88
CA GLN A 94 13.72 6.21 11.66
C GLN A 94 13.56 4.91 10.86
N ILE A 95 12.52 4.80 10.04
CA ILE A 95 12.22 3.62 9.22
C ILE A 95 13.16 3.53 8.01
N PHE A 96 13.30 4.61 7.26
CA PHE A 96 13.92 4.62 5.93
C PHE A 96 15.36 5.17 5.92
N GLY A 97 15.78 5.83 6.99
CA GLY A 97 17.08 6.48 7.13
C GLY A 97 17.23 7.81 6.39
N LYS A 98 16.28 8.19 5.53
CA LYS A 98 16.26 9.47 4.81
C LYS A 98 14.85 9.84 4.35
N ASP A 99 14.65 11.12 4.00
CA ASP A 99 13.40 11.60 3.42
C ASP A 99 13.33 11.21 1.94
N LEU A 100 12.44 10.28 1.59
CA LEU A 100 12.29 9.86 0.19
C LEU A 100 11.48 10.85 -0.64
N LEU A 101 10.66 11.70 -0.03
CA LEU A 101 9.92 12.71 -0.77
C LEU A 101 10.79 13.92 -1.11
N ASP A 102 11.95 14.08 -0.48
CA ASP A 102 12.91 15.15 -0.76
C ASP A 102 14.05 14.72 -1.69
N ASP A 103 14.15 13.43 -2.03
CA ASP A 103 15.16 12.91 -2.96
C ASP A 103 14.73 13.08 -4.43
N GLU A 104 15.23 14.15 -5.07
CA GLU A 104 14.93 14.47 -6.47
C GLU A 104 15.30 13.35 -7.47
N ASN A 105 16.27 12.49 -7.13
CA ASN A 105 16.64 11.34 -7.99
C ASN A 105 15.51 10.33 -8.12
N LEU A 106 14.54 10.34 -7.21
CA LEU A 106 13.36 9.48 -7.25
C LEU A 106 12.23 10.04 -8.13
N LEU A 107 12.35 11.26 -8.66
CA LEU A 107 11.32 11.88 -9.52
C LEU A 107 10.88 10.98 -10.70
N PRO A 108 11.78 10.29 -11.43
CA PRO A 108 11.37 9.36 -12.49
C PRO A 108 10.52 8.19 -11.99
N ILE A 109 10.77 7.71 -10.76
CA ILE A 109 9.99 6.65 -10.12
C ILE A 109 8.65 7.22 -9.63
N PHE A 110 8.69 8.39 -9.02
CA PHE A 110 7.51 9.11 -8.52
C PHE A 110 6.48 9.32 -9.63
N LYS A 111 6.91 9.83 -10.80
CA LYS A 111 6.07 10.00 -12.00
C LYS A 111 5.33 8.72 -12.41
N LYS A 112 5.98 7.56 -12.30
CA LYS A 112 5.35 6.26 -12.57
C LYS A 112 4.27 5.94 -11.55
N LEU A 113 4.53 6.21 -10.26
CA LEU A 113 3.59 5.94 -9.16
C LEU A 113 2.33 6.82 -9.23
N ILE A 114 2.46 8.07 -9.66
CA ILE A 114 1.31 8.99 -9.85
C ILE A 114 0.64 8.85 -11.22
N GLY A 115 1.09 7.92 -12.07
CA GLY A 115 0.44 7.59 -13.33
C GLY A 115 0.77 8.48 -14.53
N GLU A 116 1.87 9.23 -14.50
CA GLU A 116 2.30 10.07 -15.64
C GLU A 116 2.94 9.28 -16.78
N THR A 117 3.25 8.01 -16.55
CA THR A 117 3.83 7.12 -17.56
C THR A 117 2.91 5.95 -17.78
N SER A 118 2.82 5.47 -19.02
CA SER A 118 2.10 4.22 -19.35
C SER A 118 2.74 2.96 -18.76
N ILE A 119 4.00 3.05 -18.32
CA ILE A 119 4.75 1.92 -17.78
C ILE A 119 4.50 1.79 -16.27
N LYS A 120 3.66 0.82 -15.90
CA LYS A 120 3.47 0.44 -14.50
C LYS A 120 4.77 -0.15 -13.92
N PRO A 121 5.17 0.17 -12.68
CA PRO A 121 6.27 -0.51 -12.01
C PRO A 121 6.06 -2.03 -11.97
N PHE A 122 7.13 -2.79 -12.20
CA PHE A 122 7.11 -4.26 -12.06
C PHE A 122 6.91 -4.70 -10.60
N GLU A 123 7.29 -3.86 -9.64
CA GLU A 123 7.10 -4.14 -8.22
C GLU A 123 5.61 -4.06 -7.84
N CYS A 124 5.21 -4.86 -6.84
CA CYS A 124 3.84 -4.92 -6.33
C CYS A 124 3.48 -3.65 -5.54
N VAL A 125 3.30 -2.51 -6.20
CA VAL A 125 2.86 -1.25 -5.58
C VAL A 125 1.34 -1.10 -5.66
N GLY A 126 0.76 -0.27 -4.80
CA GLY A 126 -0.67 0.05 -4.80
C GLY A 126 -1.12 0.81 -6.05
N THR A 127 -2.37 1.27 -6.06
CA THR A 127 -2.92 1.97 -7.23
C THR A 127 -2.44 3.41 -7.31
N ILE A 128 -2.53 4.01 -8.51
CA ILE A 128 -2.30 5.44 -8.72
C ILE A 128 -3.23 6.28 -7.84
N GLU A 129 -4.49 5.84 -7.70
CA GLU A 129 -5.49 6.46 -6.84
C GLU A 129 -5.02 6.51 -5.38
N GLU A 130 -4.48 5.41 -4.84
CA GLU A 130 -3.98 5.37 -3.46
C GLU A 130 -2.77 6.26 -3.25
N VAL A 131 -1.85 6.32 -4.22
CA VAL A 131 -0.68 7.19 -4.18
C VAL A 131 -1.11 8.66 -4.16
N LYS A 132 -1.96 9.06 -5.09
CA LYS A 132 -2.49 10.44 -5.16
C LYS A 132 -3.27 10.81 -3.91
N TYR A 133 -4.11 9.89 -3.43
CA TYR A 133 -4.85 10.06 -2.19
C TYR A 133 -3.94 10.33 -0.99
N ALA A 134 -2.87 9.55 -0.85
CA ALA A 134 -1.89 9.76 0.21
C ALA A 134 -1.20 11.13 0.10
N LEU A 135 -0.80 11.54 -1.10
CA LEU A 135 -0.16 12.85 -1.34
C LEU A 135 -1.12 14.02 -1.01
N ASP A 136 -2.40 13.88 -1.31
CA ASP A 136 -3.42 14.90 -0.98
C ASP A 136 -3.74 14.96 0.52
N LEU A 137 -3.66 13.84 1.24
CA LEU A 137 -3.69 13.86 2.70
C LEU A 137 -2.46 14.58 3.26
N LEU A 138 -1.28 14.27 2.72
CA LEU A 138 -0.02 14.87 3.15
C LEU A 138 0.00 16.37 2.88
N ARG A 139 -0.54 16.83 1.74
CA ARG A 139 -0.75 18.26 1.42
C ARG A 139 -1.45 19.03 2.54
N LYS A 140 -2.44 18.42 3.19
CA LYS A 140 -3.23 19.05 4.26
C LYS A 140 -2.49 19.04 5.60
N LYS A 141 -1.60 18.07 5.80
CA LYS A 141 -0.81 17.90 7.03
C LYS A 141 0.41 18.81 7.05
N GLU A 142 1.12 18.91 5.93
CA GLU A 142 2.43 19.53 5.86
C GLU A 142 2.39 21.05 5.67
N LYS A 143 3.32 21.74 6.34
CA LYS A 143 3.55 23.18 6.16
C LYS A 143 4.71 23.47 5.20
N LYS A 144 5.62 22.50 5.04
CA LYS A 144 6.75 22.55 4.12
C LYS A 144 6.69 21.33 3.22
N PHE A 145 6.75 21.56 1.91
CA PHE A 145 6.60 20.48 0.94
C PHE A 145 7.98 20.04 0.44
N PRO A 146 8.37 18.78 0.66
CA PRO A 146 9.59 18.22 0.09
C PRO A 146 9.49 18.15 -1.45
N ALA A 147 10.63 18.02 -2.12
CA ALA A 147 10.76 18.21 -3.57
C ALA A 147 9.69 17.49 -4.43
N LEU A 148 9.43 16.21 -4.17
CA LEU A 148 8.46 15.42 -4.94
C LEU A 148 7.01 15.80 -4.65
N LEU A 149 6.70 16.16 -3.40
CA LEU A 149 5.36 16.66 -3.05
C LEU A 149 5.14 18.02 -3.70
N LYS A 150 6.14 18.91 -3.68
CA LYS A 150 6.05 20.21 -4.37
C LYS A 150 5.77 20.03 -5.86
N TYR A 151 6.50 19.13 -6.53
CA TYR A 151 6.25 18.77 -7.93
C TYR A 151 4.79 18.31 -8.16
N TYR A 152 4.27 17.44 -7.30
CA TYR A 152 2.89 16.97 -7.39
C TYR A 152 1.88 18.11 -7.24
N LEU A 153 2.07 19.00 -6.27
CA LEU A 153 1.14 20.11 -6.00
C LEU A 153 1.10 21.16 -7.11
N GLU A 154 2.24 21.45 -7.74
CA GLU A 154 2.31 22.37 -8.88
C GLU A 154 1.56 21.80 -10.09
N LYS A 155 1.61 20.49 -10.29
CA LYS A 155 1.02 19.82 -11.44
C LYS A 155 -0.45 19.44 -11.25
N TYR A 156 -0.84 19.10 -10.02
CA TYR A 156 -2.19 18.66 -9.65
C TYR A 156 -2.80 19.57 -8.57
N PRO A 157 -2.93 20.90 -8.83
CA PRO A 157 -3.34 21.86 -7.80
C PRO A 157 -4.76 21.64 -7.27
N ASN A 158 -5.62 21.01 -8.08
CA ASN A 158 -7.05 20.80 -7.82
C ASN A 158 -7.49 19.34 -8.02
N GLU A 159 -6.60 18.36 -7.77
CA GLU A 159 -6.98 16.95 -7.90
C GLU A 159 -8.21 16.64 -7.04
N LYS A 160 -9.24 16.08 -7.68
CA LYS A 160 -10.46 15.64 -6.97
C LYS A 160 -10.37 14.13 -6.79
N ILE A 161 -10.17 13.72 -5.55
CA ILE A 161 -10.35 12.33 -5.18
C ILE A 161 -11.86 12.04 -5.16
N HIS A 162 -12.33 11.19 -6.06
CA HIS A 162 -13.74 10.86 -6.19
C HIS A 162 -14.21 9.79 -5.19
N THR A 163 -13.28 8.97 -4.69
CA THR A 163 -13.53 7.81 -3.83
C THR A 163 -12.56 7.82 -2.66
N ASN A 164 -13.03 7.56 -1.44
CA ASN A 164 -12.16 7.49 -0.27
C ASN A 164 -11.63 6.05 -0.09
N PRO A 165 -10.38 5.73 -0.48
CA PRO A 165 -9.83 4.39 -0.34
C PRO A 165 -9.63 3.97 1.12
N LEU A 166 -9.64 4.89 2.10
CA LEU A 166 -9.59 4.53 3.54
C LEU A 166 -10.87 3.87 4.03
N THR A 167 -12.03 4.20 3.43
CA THR A 167 -13.33 3.63 3.80
C THR A 167 -13.80 2.57 2.82
N TYR A 168 -12.97 2.21 1.83
CA TYR A 168 -13.31 1.20 0.84
C TYR A 168 -13.35 -0.19 1.47
N TYR A 169 -14.35 -0.99 1.05
CA TYR A 169 -14.49 -2.39 1.44
C TYR A 169 -14.72 -3.25 0.19
N ASN A 170 -13.78 -4.15 -0.11
CA ASN A 170 -13.94 -5.11 -1.19
C ASN A 170 -14.94 -6.20 -0.79
N LYS A 171 -16.08 -6.30 -1.49
CA LYS A 171 -17.09 -7.35 -1.26
C LYS A 171 -16.67 -8.71 -1.82
N GLU A 172 -15.69 -8.76 -2.72
CA GLU A 172 -15.12 -9.99 -3.25
C GLU A 172 -14.02 -10.51 -2.32
N ASN A 173 -14.43 -11.20 -1.25
CA ASN A 173 -13.54 -11.82 -0.28
C ASN A 173 -14.20 -13.07 0.35
N LEU A 174 -13.39 -13.97 0.94
CA LEU A 174 -13.87 -15.10 1.75
C LEU A 174 -13.65 -14.87 3.24
N LEU A 175 -13.62 -13.62 3.72
CA LEU A 175 -13.40 -13.32 5.12
C LEU A 175 -14.56 -13.88 5.97
N PRO A 176 -14.28 -14.77 6.95
CA PRO A 176 -15.31 -15.27 7.86
C PRO A 176 -15.99 -14.16 8.66
N LEU A 177 -17.28 -14.35 8.97
CA LEU A 177 -18.13 -13.35 9.64
C LEU A 177 -17.59 -12.96 11.03
N GLU A 178 -16.95 -13.89 11.73
CA GLU A 178 -16.31 -13.63 13.02
C GLU A 178 -15.20 -12.57 12.94
N PHE A 179 -14.54 -12.45 11.78
CA PHE A 179 -13.48 -11.47 11.54
C PHE A 179 -14.00 -10.17 10.92
N GLU A 180 -15.19 -10.16 10.33
CA GLU A 180 -15.76 -8.95 9.73
C GLU A 180 -15.87 -7.79 10.71
N ARG A 181 -16.22 -8.07 11.98
CA ARG A 181 -16.32 -7.03 13.01
C ARG A 181 -14.97 -6.35 13.26
N MET A 182 -13.87 -7.09 13.21
CA MET A 182 -12.52 -6.55 13.39
C MET A 182 -12.18 -5.61 12.22
N ILE A 183 -12.47 -6.03 11.00
CA ILE A 183 -12.18 -5.24 9.78
C ILE A 183 -13.11 -4.00 9.66
N LYS A 184 -14.39 -4.11 10.05
CA LYS A 184 -15.38 -3.04 9.93
C LYS A 184 -15.30 -2.01 11.06
N ASN A 185 -14.98 -2.40 12.30
CA ASN A 185 -14.92 -1.47 13.42
C ASN A 185 -13.73 -0.51 13.35
N ASP A 186 -12.62 -0.91 12.72
CA ASP A 186 -11.48 -0.03 12.49
C ASP A 186 -11.76 1.05 11.43
N SER A 187 -12.87 0.96 10.71
CA SER A 187 -13.25 1.89 9.63
C SER A 187 -14.14 3.06 10.08
N LYS A 188 -14.40 3.20 11.39
CA LYS A 188 -15.17 4.31 11.99
C LYS A 188 -14.27 5.35 12.66
#